data_AF-A0A2D4IM58-F1
#
_entry.id   AF-A0A2D4IM58-F1
#
_cell.length_a   1.000
_cell.length_b   1.000
_cell.length_c   1.000
_cell.angle_alpha   90.00
_cell.angle_beta   90.00
_cell.angle_gamma   90.00
#
_symmetry.space_group_name_H-M   'P 1'
#
loop_
_entity.id
_entity.type
_entity.pdbx_description
1 polymer ?
#
loop_
_entity_poly.entity_id
_entity_poly.type
_entity_poly.pdbx_seq_one_letter_code
_entity_poly.pdbx_strand_id
1 'polypeptide(L)'
;IGLNCALGAVEMRPFIEAIGKCTTTYIICYPNAGLPNTFGGYDETPQVTGKHIKDLALDGLVNIVGGCCGTTPAHIRKIAEEVKACKPRIPPASVSEGYMLLSGLEPFRIGKYTNFVNIGERCNVAGSR
;
A
#
# COMPACT_ATOMS: atom_id res chain seq x y z
N ILE A 1 -2.93 -5.86 -5.11
CA ILE A 1 -1.57 -5.32 -4.84
C ILE A 1 -1.50 -4.84 -3.39
N GLY A 2 -0.33 -4.50 -2.84
CA GLY A 2 -0.29 -4.01 -1.45
C GLY A 2 1.11 -3.93 -0.86
N LEU A 3 1.16 -3.80 0.47
CA LEU A 3 2.41 -3.64 1.23
C LEU A 3 2.46 -4.59 2.42
N ASN A 4 3.70 -4.96 2.79
CA ASN A 4 4.01 -5.75 3.96
C ASN A 4 5.40 -5.41 4.53
N CYS A 5 5.62 -5.79 5.79
CA CYS A 5 6.88 -5.57 6.51
C CYS A 5 7.30 -4.09 6.61
N ALA A 6 8.52 -3.84 7.09
CA ALA A 6 9.17 -2.54 7.32
C ALA A 6 8.48 -1.60 8.33
N LEU A 7 7.15 -1.54 8.33
CA LEU A 7 6.33 -0.56 9.03
C LEU A 7 5.20 -1.21 9.82
N GLY A 8 4.72 -0.52 10.84
CA GLY A 8 3.46 -0.81 11.51
C GLY A 8 2.25 -0.34 10.70
N ALA A 9 1.05 -0.69 11.16
CA ALA A 9 -0.20 -0.32 10.48
C ALA A 9 -0.39 1.21 10.36
N VAL A 10 0.02 1.96 11.38
CA VAL A 10 -0.14 3.42 11.43
C VAL A 10 0.75 4.07 10.37
N GLU A 11 2.01 3.67 10.28
CA GLU A 11 2.97 4.23 9.34
C GLU A 11 2.70 3.78 7.89
N MET A 12 2.10 2.61 7.69
CA MET A 12 1.70 2.12 6.37
C MET A 12 0.53 2.89 5.74
N ARG A 13 -0.36 3.47 6.56
CA ARG A 13 -1.60 4.12 6.09
C ARG A 13 -1.42 5.04 4.87
N PRO A 14 -0.55 6.07 4.89
CA PRO A 14 -0.43 7.00 3.76
C PRO A 14 -0.08 6.32 2.45
N PHE A 15 0.73 5.25 2.50
CA PHE A 15 1.12 4.49 1.31
C PHE A 15 -0.01 3.61 0.80
N ILE A 16 -0.79 2.99 1.70
CA ILE A 16 -1.99 2.23 1.33
C ILE A 16 -3.03 3.14 0.67
N GLU A 17 -3.24 4.35 1.20
CA GLU A 17 -4.13 5.35 0.61
C GLU A 17 -3.65 5.79 -0.78
N ALA A 18 -2.34 6.04 -0.94
CA ALA A 18 -1.76 6.41 -2.23
C ALA A 18 -1.92 5.29 -3.27
N ILE A 19 -1.65 4.04 -2.89
CA ILE A 19 -1.86 2.86 -3.73
C ILE A 19 -3.33 2.74 -4.12
N GLY A 20 -4.25 2.91 -3.17
CA GLY A 20 -5.68 2.71 -3.40
C GLY A 20 -6.34 3.75 -4.28
N LYS A 21 -5.77 4.95 -4.38
CA LYS A 21 -6.18 5.97 -5.36
C LYS A 21 -5.68 5.66 -6.77
N CYS A 22 -4.73 4.73 -6.92
CA CYS A 22 -4.02 4.46 -8.17
C CYS A 22 -4.31 3.08 -8.78
N THR A 23 -5.23 2.29 -8.21
CA THR A 23 -5.50 0.92 -8.68
C THR A 23 -6.97 0.54 -8.64
N THR A 24 -7.41 -0.17 -9.68
CA THR A 24 -8.72 -0.85 -9.76
C THR A 24 -8.71 -2.22 -9.07
N THR A 25 -7.55 -2.66 -8.56
CA THR A 25 -7.40 -3.97 -7.93
C THR A 25 -7.69 -3.95 -6.43
N TYR A 26 -7.85 -5.13 -5.84
CA TYR A 26 -7.93 -5.29 -4.39
C TYR A 26 -6.60 -4.98 -3.71
N ILE A 27 -6.69 -4.47 -2.48
CA ILE A 27 -5.54 -4.07 -1.66
C ILE A 27 -5.32 -5.04 -0.52
N ILE A 28 -4.07 -5.48 -0.38
CA ILE A 28 -3.61 -6.30 0.75
C ILE A 28 -2.72 -5.45 1.67
N CYS A 29 -2.86 -5.59 2.98
CA CYS A 29 -1.98 -4.93 3.94
C CYS A 29 -1.72 -5.85 5.13
N TYR A 30 -0.46 -6.25 5.32
CA TYR A 30 -0.05 -7.07 6.46
C TYR A 30 1.22 -6.50 7.10
N PRO A 31 1.08 -5.52 8.01
CA PRO A 31 2.19 -4.80 8.63
C PRO A 31 2.90 -5.64 9.69
N ASN A 32 4.02 -5.11 10.18
CA ASN A 32 4.66 -5.62 11.39
C ASN A 32 3.81 -5.30 12.64
N ALA A 33 4.12 -5.95 13.78
CA ALA A 33 3.58 -5.58 15.10
C ALA A 33 4.26 -4.29 15.62
N GLY A 34 4.05 -3.19 14.90
CA GLY A 34 4.74 -1.91 15.11
C GLY A 34 6.11 -1.83 14.45
N LEU A 35 6.84 -0.76 14.75
CA LEU A 35 8.22 -0.58 14.33
C LEU A 35 9.16 -1.49 15.15
N PRO A 36 10.28 -1.96 14.56
CA PRO A 36 11.26 -2.73 15.31
C PRO A 36 11.87 -1.88 16.43
N ASN A 37 11.99 -2.46 17.63
CA ASN A 37 12.62 -1.81 18.77
C ASN A 37 14.16 -1.94 18.72
N THR A 38 14.86 -1.31 19.68
CA THR A 38 16.33 -1.30 19.75
C THR A 38 16.96 -2.68 19.92
N PHE A 39 16.17 -3.69 20.31
CA PHE A 39 16.61 -5.07 20.46
C PHE A 39 16.23 -5.96 19.26
N GLY A 40 15.71 -5.38 18.18
CA GLY A 40 15.26 -6.10 16.99
C GLY A 40 13.93 -6.84 17.18
N GLY A 41 13.23 -6.60 18.29
CA GLY A 41 11.91 -7.14 18.60
C GLY A 41 10.76 -6.20 18.20
N TYR A 42 9.55 -6.60 18.54
CA TYR A 42 8.31 -5.87 18.24
C TYR A 42 7.43 -5.81 19.49
N ASP A 43 6.98 -4.60 19.86
CA ASP A 43 6.33 -4.35 21.14
C ASP A 43 4.81 -4.16 21.06
N GLU A 44 4.23 -4.05 19.85
CA GLU A 44 2.77 -3.97 19.76
C GLU A 44 2.13 -5.28 20.19
N THR A 45 1.10 -5.15 21.02
CA THR A 45 0.29 -6.28 21.47
C THR A 45 -0.77 -6.63 20.42
N PRO A 46 -1.35 -7.85 20.47
CA PRO A 46 -2.48 -8.23 19.61
C PRO A 46 -3.62 -7.19 19.57
N GLN A 47 -3.94 -6.58 20.71
CA GLN A 47 -4.99 -5.58 20.84
C GLN A 47 -4.66 -4.29 20.09
N VAL A 48 -3.40 -3.83 20.18
CA VAL A 48 -2.95 -2.61 19.51
C VAL A 48 -2.91 -2.82 17.99
N THR A 49 -2.23 -3.87 17.52
CA THR A 49 -2.15 -4.16 16.08
C THR A 49 -3.53 -4.42 15.47
N GLY A 50 -4.40 -5.16 16.17
CA GLY A 50 -5.78 -5.41 15.75
C GLY A 50 -6.60 -4.12 15.61
N LYS A 51 -6.48 -3.18 16.55
CA LYS A 51 -7.14 -1.87 16.47
C LYS A 51 -6.62 -1.05 15.29
N HIS A 52 -5.32 -0.95 15.11
CA HIS A 52 -4.75 -0.19 13.98
C HIS A 52 -5.18 -0.76 12.62
N ILE A 53 -5.22 -2.08 12.47
CA ILE A 53 -5.69 -2.73 11.25
C ILE A 53 -7.20 -2.49 11.04
N LYS A 54 -7.99 -2.51 12.12
CA LYS A 54 -9.42 -2.17 12.05
C LYS A 54 -9.64 -0.75 11.54
N ASP A 55 -8.84 0.22 11.96
CA ASP A 55 -8.98 1.60 11.50
C ASP A 55 -8.77 1.68 9.97
N LEU A 56 -7.82 0.93 9.41
CA LEU A 56 -7.66 0.81 7.95
C LEU A 56 -8.87 0.16 7.27
N ALA A 57 -9.46 -0.86 7.90
CA ALA A 57 -10.61 -1.58 7.37
C ALA A 57 -11.91 -0.76 7.42
N LEU A 58 -12.15 -0.03 8.52
CA LEU A 58 -13.31 0.85 8.69
C LEU A 58 -13.31 1.99 7.68
N ASP A 59 -12.14 2.52 7.36
CA ASP A 59 -11.97 3.57 6.35
C ASP A 59 -12.03 3.01 4.91
N GLY A 60 -12.28 1.71 4.74
CA GLY A 60 -12.44 1.08 3.43
C GLY A 60 -11.16 1.13 2.60
N LEU A 61 -9.99 1.04 3.23
CA LEU A 61 -8.69 1.11 2.54
C LEU A 61 -8.18 -0.26 2.07
N VAL A 62 -8.65 -1.35 2.68
CA VAL A 62 -8.09 -2.69 2.49
C VAL A 62 -9.16 -3.72 2.13
N ASN A 63 -8.74 -4.78 1.44
CA ASN A 63 -9.57 -5.94 1.10
C ASN A 63 -9.11 -7.21 1.82
N ILE A 64 -7.81 -7.34 2.05
CA ILE A 64 -7.20 -8.46 2.76
C ILE A 64 -6.23 -7.89 3.78
N VAL A 65 -6.29 -8.40 5.01
CA VAL A 65 -5.40 -8.01 6.10
C VAL A 65 -4.68 -9.22 6.68
N GLY A 66 -3.54 -8.98 7.30
CA GLY A 66 -2.75 -10.01 7.98
C GLY A 66 -1.68 -9.39 8.87
N GLY A 67 -0.65 -10.17 9.17
CA GLY A 67 0.51 -9.74 9.93
C GLY A 67 1.83 -10.20 9.31
N CYS A 68 2.91 -9.46 9.55
CA CYS A 68 4.27 -9.78 9.16
C CYS A 68 5.16 -9.98 10.39
N CYS A 69 6.34 -9.37 10.46
CA CYS A 69 7.28 -9.57 11.57
C CYS A 69 6.70 -9.09 12.91
N GLY A 70 6.97 -9.85 13.98
CA GLY A 70 6.42 -9.59 15.33
C GLY A 70 4.98 -10.06 15.54
N THR A 71 4.24 -10.34 14.47
CA THR A 71 2.87 -10.86 14.62
C THR A 71 2.87 -12.36 14.96
N THR A 72 1.85 -12.78 15.70
CA THR A 72 1.70 -14.16 16.21
C THR A 72 0.28 -14.66 15.96
N PRO A 73 -0.03 -15.95 16.19
CA PRO A 73 -1.41 -16.43 16.09
C PRO A 73 -2.40 -15.65 16.97
N ALA A 74 -1.96 -15.08 18.11
CA ALA A 74 -2.79 -14.21 18.94
C ALA A 74 -3.12 -12.89 18.22
N HIS A 75 -2.16 -12.29 17.51
CA HIS A 75 -2.40 -11.12 16.66
C HIS A 75 -3.40 -11.45 15.56
N ILE A 76 -3.20 -12.55 14.84
CA ILE A 76 -4.10 -12.93 13.73
C ILE A 76 -5.53 -13.16 14.22
N ARG A 77 -5.72 -13.83 15.37
CA ARG A 77 -7.05 -13.98 15.99
C ARG A 77 -7.67 -12.61 16.28
N LYS A 78 -6.92 -11.70 16.90
CA LYS A 78 -7.44 -10.39 17.25
C LYS A 78 -7.76 -9.54 16.02
N ILE A 79 -6.93 -9.59 14.97
CA ILE A 79 -7.18 -8.94 13.68
C ILE A 79 -8.49 -9.48 13.08
N ALA A 80 -8.64 -10.81 13.01
CA ALA A 80 -9.82 -11.44 12.45
C ALA A 80 -11.11 -11.05 13.20
N GLU A 81 -11.07 -10.97 14.53
CA GLU A 81 -12.19 -10.49 15.35
C GLU A 81 -12.55 -9.03 15.04
N GLU A 82 -11.56 -8.15 15.00
CA GLU A 82 -11.76 -6.71 14.84
C GLU A 82 -12.28 -6.33 13.44
N VAL A 83 -11.85 -7.04 12.39
CA VAL A 83 -12.28 -6.74 11.00
C VAL A 83 -13.52 -7.51 10.55
N LYS A 84 -14.03 -8.46 11.35
CA LYS A 84 -15.12 -9.37 10.96
C LYS A 84 -16.38 -8.66 10.44
N ALA A 85 -16.71 -7.50 11.00
CA ALA A 85 -17.89 -6.72 10.63
C ALA A 85 -17.58 -5.56 9.66
N CYS A 86 -16.31 -5.38 9.27
CA CYS A 86 -15.91 -4.30 8.38
C CYS A 86 -16.26 -4.64 6.93
N LYS A 87 -16.73 -3.66 6.17
CA LYS A 87 -16.95 -3.82 4.73
C LYS A 87 -15.60 -3.66 4.00
N PRO A 88 -15.24 -4.58 3.08
CA PRO A 88 -14.02 -4.42 2.29
C PRO A 88 -14.04 -3.14 1.43
N ARG A 89 -12.85 -2.62 1.11
CA ARG A 89 -12.68 -1.57 0.10
C ARG A 89 -13.41 -1.91 -1.20
N ILE A 90 -14.11 -0.95 -1.78
CA ILE A 90 -14.67 -1.05 -3.13
C ILE A 90 -13.66 -0.43 -4.10
N PRO A 91 -12.99 -1.21 -4.98
CA PRO A 91 -12.09 -0.64 -5.95
C PRO A 91 -12.85 0.27 -6.94
N PRO A 92 -12.25 1.40 -7.36
CA PRO A 92 -12.81 2.20 -8.44
C PRO A 92 -12.89 1.38 -9.74
N ALA A 93 -13.93 1.61 -10.54
CA ALA A 93 -14.15 0.88 -11.79
C ALA A 93 -13.06 1.16 -12.85
N SER A 94 -12.59 2.41 -12.93
CA SER A 94 -11.45 2.80 -13.75
C SER A 94 -10.56 3.78 -13.01
N VAL A 95 -9.25 3.72 -13.30
CA VAL A 95 -8.25 4.65 -12.76
C VAL A 95 -7.33 5.07 -13.90
N SER A 96 -7.15 6.38 -14.10
CA SER A 96 -6.31 6.94 -15.16
C SER A 96 -6.68 6.42 -16.57
N GLU A 97 -7.97 6.26 -16.83
CA GLU A 97 -8.47 5.84 -18.14
C GLU A 97 -8.08 6.84 -19.24
N GLY A 98 -7.55 6.34 -20.35
CA GLY A 98 -7.02 7.17 -21.43
C GLY A 98 -5.67 7.83 -21.12
N TYR A 99 -4.97 7.41 -20.06
CA TYR A 99 -3.60 7.83 -19.79
C TYR A 99 -2.61 6.73 -20.17
N MET A 100 -1.47 7.11 -20.74
CA MET A 100 -0.28 6.27 -20.77
C MET A 100 0.44 6.38 -19.42
N LEU A 101 0.68 5.24 -18.78
CA LEU A 101 1.33 5.14 -17.47
C LEU A 101 2.74 4.58 -17.63
N LEU A 102 3.74 5.36 -17.23
CA LEU A 102 5.15 5.00 -17.24
C LEU A 102 5.71 5.17 -15.82
N SER A 103 6.92 4.65 -15.58
CA SER A 103 7.60 4.83 -14.30
C SER A 103 9.11 4.75 -14.45
N GLY A 104 9.81 5.56 -13.67
CA GLY A 104 11.16 5.26 -13.19
C GLY A 104 11.07 4.88 -11.71
N LEU A 105 11.69 5.68 -10.85
CA LEU A 105 11.44 5.64 -9.40
C LEU A 105 10.11 6.31 -9.01
N GLU A 106 9.67 7.28 -9.82
CA GLU A 106 8.41 8.00 -9.66
C GLU A 106 7.45 7.68 -10.80
N PRO A 107 6.13 7.69 -10.55
CA PRO A 107 5.14 7.48 -11.58
C PRO A 107 5.08 8.67 -12.52
N PHE A 108 5.00 8.40 -13.83
CA PHE A 108 4.84 9.42 -14.86
C PHE A 108 3.59 9.14 -15.70
N ARG A 109 2.67 10.09 -15.77
CA ARG A 109 1.35 9.92 -16.40
C ARG A 109 1.17 10.90 -17.54
N ILE A 110 0.80 10.38 -18.71
CA ILE A 110 0.55 11.17 -19.92
C ILE A 110 -0.91 10.99 -20.31
N GLY A 111 -1.71 12.03 -20.13
CA GLY A 111 -3.13 12.06 -20.50
C GLY A 111 -3.42 13.09 -21.57
N LYS A 112 -4.71 13.23 -21.92
CA LYS A 112 -5.21 14.13 -22.97
C LYS A 112 -4.72 15.58 -22.85
N TYR A 113 -4.53 16.07 -21.63
CA TYR A 113 -4.13 17.45 -21.34
C TYR A 113 -2.65 17.59 -20.93
N THR A 114 -1.88 16.50 -20.98
CA THR A 114 -0.43 16.57 -20.78
C THR A 114 0.19 17.27 -21.98
N ASN A 115 1.09 18.22 -21.72
CA ASN A 115 1.85 18.92 -22.76
C ASN A 115 2.77 17.95 -23.52
N PHE A 116 3.46 18.45 -24.55
CA PHE A 116 4.43 17.65 -25.30
C PHE A 116 5.49 17.04 -24.38
N VAL A 117 5.67 15.73 -24.48
CA VAL A 117 6.64 14.98 -23.67
C VAL A 117 7.88 14.70 -24.52
N ASN A 118 9.02 15.22 -24.08
CA ASN A 118 10.30 14.97 -24.70
C ASN A 118 10.91 13.66 -24.17
N ILE A 119 11.39 12.80 -25.07
CA ILE A 119 12.19 11.62 -24.72
C ILE A 119 13.64 11.94 -25.08
N GLY A 120 14.54 11.91 -24.10
CA GLY A 120 15.94 12.23 -24.33
C GLY A 120 16.65 11.18 -25.20
N GLU A 121 17.17 11.59 -26.35
CA GLU A 121 17.81 10.68 -27.31
C GLU A 121 19.33 10.52 -27.14
N ARG A 122 19.98 11.39 -26.34
CA ARG A 122 21.46 11.47 -26.26
C ARG A 122 22.14 10.19 -25.77
N CYS A 123 21.43 9.35 -25.02
CA CYS A 123 21.94 8.06 -24.56
C CYS A 123 21.86 7.00 -25.67
N ASN A 124 22.39 7.32 -26.86
CA ASN A 124 22.43 6.44 -28.03
C ASN A 124 23.80 6.54 -28.71
N VAL A 125 24.57 5.45 -28.68
CA VAL A 125 25.93 5.38 -29.25
C VAL A 125 25.96 5.64 -30.76
N ALA A 126 24.92 5.26 -31.49
CA ALA A 126 24.89 5.43 -32.94
C ALA A 126 24.62 6.87 -33.40
N GLY A 127 23.83 7.61 -32.61
CA GLY A 127 23.28 8.92 -33.00
C GLY A 127 23.83 10.12 -32.24
N SER A 128 24.52 9.91 -31.10
CA SER A 128 25.01 11.00 -30.25
C SER A 128 26.52 11.21 -30.41
N ARG A 129 26.92 12.43 -30.83
CA ARG A 129 28.30 12.93 -30.81
C ARG A 129 28.47 14.02 -29.75
#